data_AF-A0A0N0BNB8-F1
#
_entry.id   AF-A0A0N0BNB8-F1
#
_cell.length_a   1.000
_cell.length_b   1.000
_cell.length_c   1.000
_cell.angle_alpha   90.00
_cell.angle_beta   90.00
_cell.angle_gamma   90.00
#
_symmetry.space_group_name_H-M   'P 1'
#
loop_
_entity.id
_entity.type
_entity.pdbx_description
1 polymer ?
#
loop_
_entity_poly.entity_id
_entity_poly.type
_entity_poly.pdbx_seq_one_letter_code
_entity_poly.pdbx_strand_id
1 'polypeptide(L)'
;MSLLSGLRGGSDVGFDSYGTFVLEHNPDPGPFLSETAVLTGADHAAFHRLTMDLFDERGVYDMTFGYNLARLNLDHRHPDAGFRYGREPDDSSVLRAEFTPTTEFCPQSDTLTVGAFRAWNGLSDRHEYDLVRVRVSPAHHQSTSINDKLQRLETRYRQTGELRTDDEDNASDESVPF
;
A
#
# COMPACT_ATOMS: atom_id res chain seq x y z
N MET A 1 -27.67 -1.94 26.80
CA MET A 1 -27.20 -0.63 26.29
C MET A 1 -26.50 0.11 27.42
N SER A 2 -25.32 0.67 27.14
CA SER A 2 -24.27 1.25 28.03
C SER A 2 -23.02 0.35 28.05
N LEU A 3 -21.80 0.78 27.73
CA LEU A 3 -21.24 2.11 27.45
C LEU A 3 -20.10 1.98 26.43
N LEU A 4 -19.95 3.05 25.65
CA LEU A 4 -18.88 3.38 24.71
C LEU A 4 -17.48 2.91 25.17
N SER A 5 -16.91 1.93 24.46
CA SER A 5 -15.47 1.67 24.48
C SER A 5 -14.76 2.65 23.56
N GLY A 6 -14.15 3.66 24.18
CA GLY A 6 -12.84 4.21 23.80
C GLY A 6 -12.68 4.78 22.39
N LEU A 7 -13.06 6.04 22.20
CA LEU A 7 -12.31 6.90 21.28
C LEU A 7 -10.86 6.99 21.79
N ARG A 8 -9.92 6.31 21.11
CA ARG A 8 -8.49 6.67 21.16
C ARG A 8 -8.31 8.00 20.43
N GLY A 9 -8.72 9.09 21.08
CA GLY A 9 -8.47 10.46 20.66
C GLY A 9 -7.26 11.02 21.39
N GLY A 10 -6.06 10.56 21.03
CA GLY A 10 -4.84 11.30 21.30
C GLY A 10 -4.32 11.77 19.95
N SER A 11 -4.37 13.08 19.69
CA SER A 11 -3.61 13.65 18.58
C SER A 11 -2.14 13.36 18.87
N ASP A 12 -1.59 12.36 18.19
CA ASP A 12 -0.16 12.15 18.22
C ASP A 12 0.46 13.38 17.57
N VAL A 13 1.18 14.17 18.36
CA VAL A 13 1.74 15.45 17.89
C VAL A 13 2.64 15.18 16.68
N GLY A 14 2.30 15.76 15.54
CA GLY A 14 3.01 15.50 14.27
C GLY A 14 2.37 14.44 13.38
N PHE A 15 1.18 13.93 13.72
CA PHE A 15 0.38 13.09 12.81
C PHE A 15 -1.02 13.64 12.59
N ASP A 16 -1.55 13.42 11.39
CA ASP A 16 -2.97 13.58 11.12
C ASP A 16 -3.81 12.55 11.88
N SER A 17 -5.06 12.92 12.15
CA SER A 17 -6.00 12.02 12.81
C SER A 17 -6.34 10.84 11.91
N TYR A 18 -6.43 9.66 12.51
CA TYR A 18 -6.83 8.44 11.79
C TYR A 18 -8.18 8.63 11.07
N GLY A 19 -8.21 8.30 9.78
CA GLY A 19 -9.40 8.48 8.93
C GLY A 19 -9.62 9.91 8.42
N THR A 20 -8.59 10.76 8.46
CA THR A 20 -8.61 12.09 7.83
C THR A 20 -7.77 12.06 6.56
N PHE A 21 -8.24 12.75 5.52
CA PHE A 21 -7.45 13.05 4.35
C PHE A 21 -7.08 14.54 4.35
N VAL A 22 -5.78 14.83 4.40
CA VAL A 22 -5.23 16.18 4.26
C VAL A 22 -4.34 16.18 3.03
N LEU A 23 -4.74 16.93 1.99
CA LEU A 23 -4.07 16.88 0.68
C LEU A 23 -2.59 17.27 0.81
N GLU A 24 -2.29 18.28 1.62
CA GLU A 24 -0.96 18.83 1.85
C GLU A 24 -0.01 17.88 2.60
N HIS A 25 -0.53 16.80 3.19
CA HIS A 25 0.27 15.77 3.86
C HIS A 25 0.27 14.44 3.08
N ASN A 26 -0.12 14.48 1.80
CA ASN A 26 -0.13 13.32 0.93
C ASN A 26 0.66 13.60 -0.35
N PRO A 27 1.34 12.60 -0.94
CA PRO A 27 2.06 12.78 -2.19
C PRO A 27 1.13 13.21 -3.32
N ASP A 28 1.66 13.99 -4.25
CA ASP A 28 1.00 14.18 -5.54
C ASP A 28 0.84 12.82 -6.25
N PRO A 29 -0.31 12.55 -6.89
CA PRO A 29 -0.48 11.35 -7.72
C PRO A 29 0.53 11.35 -8.86
N GLY A 30 1.31 10.28 -8.98
CA GLY A 30 2.28 10.09 -10.04
C GLY A 30 1.68 9.49 -11.31
N PRO A 31 2.53 9.19 -12.31
CA PRO A 31 2.09 8.72 -13.62
C PRO A 31 1.28 7.43 -13.60
N PHE A 32 1.43 6.58 -12.58
CA PHE A 32 0.63 5.35 -12.47
C PHE A 32 -0.87 5.64 -12.27
N LEU A 33 -1.18 6.82 -11.74
CA LEU A 33 -2.54 7.26 -11.40
C LEU A 33 -3.10 8.32 -12.35
N SER A 34 -2.34 8.81 -13.34
CA SER A 34 -2.76 9.94 -14.20
C SER A 34 -4.07 9.71 -14.95
N GLU A 35 -4.31 8.47 -15.37
CA GLU A 35 -5.51 8.05 -16.11
C GLU A 35 -6.60 7.44 -15.20
N THR A 36 -6.49 7.61 -13.88
CA THR A 36 -7.43 7.03 -12.91
C THR A 36 -8.35 8.08 -12.29
N ALA A 37 -9.49 7.63 -11.78
CA ALA A 37 -10.28 8.45 -10.87
C ALA A 37 -9.60 8.45 -9.48
N VAL A 38 -8.66 9.37 -9.27
CA VAL A 38 -7.88 9.50 -8.03
C VAL A 38 -8.80 9.72 -6.83
N LEU A 39 -8.62 8.91 -5.78
CA LEU A 39 -9.36 9.04 -4.54
C LEU A 39 -8.91 10.27 -3.76
N THR A 40 -9.88 11.03 -3.27
CA THR A 40 -9.67 12.20 -2.41
C THR A 40 -10.72 12.23 -1.30
N GLY A 41 -10.51 13.08 -0.28
CA GLY A 41 -11.47 13.30 0.79
C GLY A 41 -11.88 12.01 1.50
N ALA A 42 -13.19 11.81 1.64
CA ALA A 42 -13.76 10.67 2.35
C ALA A 42 -13.42 9.32 1.69
N ASP A 43 -13.34 9.26 0.36
CA ASP A 43 -13.06 8.01 -0.34
C ASP A 43 -11.63 7.53 -0.09
N HIS A 44 -10.67 8.46 -0.15
CA HIS A 44 -9.29 8.14 0.21
C HIS A 44 -9.19 7.73 1.67
N ALA A 45 -9.75 8.53 2.58
CA ALA A 45 -9.72 8.25 4.01
C ALA A 45 -10.35 6.90 4.38
N ALA A 46 -11.44 6.52 3.73
CA ALA A 46 -12.13 5.25 3.97
C ALA A 46 -11.25 4.05 3.58
N PHE A 47 -10.70 4.06 2.36
CA PHE A 47 -9.81 2.98 1.90
C PHE A 47 -8.49 2.95 2.69
N HIS A 48 -7.98 4.13 3.06
CA HIS A 48 -6.74 4.25 3.80
C HIS A 48 -6.88 3.76 5.25
N ARG A 49 -8.03 3.99 5.90
CA ARG A 49 -8.33 3.40 7.21
C ARG A 49 -8.36 1.87 7.16
N LEU A 50 -9.02 1.30 6.15
CA LEU A 50 -8.98 -0.15 5.93
C LEU A 50 -7.55 -0.64 5.73
N THR A 51 -6.75 0.08 4.93
CA THR A 51 -5.35 -0.26 4.68
C THR A 51 -4.55 -0.39 5.98
N MET A 52 -4.76 0.49 6.97
CA MET A 52 -4.11 0.36 8.27
C MET A 52 -4.44 -0.98 8.94
N ASP A 53 -5.72 -1.36 9.00
CA ASP A 53 -6.15 -2.63 9.61
C ASP A 53 -5.54 -3.84 8.88
N LEU A 54 -5.55 -3.84 7.54
CA LEU A 54 -5.00 -4.92 6.72
C LEU A 54 -3.48 -5.04 6.88
N PHE A 55 -2.78 -3.91 6.95
CA PHE A 55 -1.33 -3.88 7.13
C PHE A 55 -0.91 -4.31 8.53
N ASP A 56 -1.71 -3.99 9.55
CA ASP A 56 -1.49 -4.51 10.91
C ASP A 56 -1.63 -6.02 10.95
N GLU A 57 -2.68 -6.57 10.34
CA GLU A 57 -2.91 -8.01 10.27
C GLU A 57 -1.81 -8.75 9.50
N ARG A 58 -1.31 -8.14 8.41
CA ARG A 58 -0.35 -8.77 7.50
C ARG A 58 1.10 -8.38 7.76
N GLY A 59 1.36 -7.59 8.80
CA GLY A 59 2.72 -7.21 9.20
C GLY A 59 3.46 -6.31 8.21
N VAL A 60 2.73 -5.43 7.50
CA VAL A 60 3.34 -4.46 6.57
C VAL A 60 3.82 -3.22 7.35
N TYR A 61 5.02 -3.33 7.90
CA TYR A 61 5.63 -2.32 8.76
C TYR A 61 6.89 -1.73 8.14
N ASP A 62 7.00 -0.40 8.23
CA ASP A 62 8.26 0.28 7.94
C ASP A 62 9.18 0.14 9.15
N MET A 63 10.26 -0.64 8.99
CA MET A 63 11.21 -0.90 10.08
C MET A 63 12.10 0.30 10.39
N THR A 64 12.26 1.23 9.45
CA THR A 64 13.02 2.47 9.65
C THR A 64 12.29 3.36 10.65
N PHE A 65 10.96 3.46 10.53
CA PHE A 65 10.15 4.29 11.42
C PHE A 65 9.50 3.52 12.59
N GLY A 66 9.46 2.19 12.51
CA GLY A 66 8.90 1.33 13.56
C GLY A 66 7.38 1.36 13.66
N TYR A 67 6.67 1.61 12.55
CA TYR A 67 5.21 1.65 12.52
C TYR A 67 4.64 0.99 11.27
N ASN A 68 3.33 0.72 11.31
CA ASN A 68 2.54 0.31 10.16
C ASN A 68 2.75 1.26 8.98
N LEU A 69 3.08 0.73 7.80
CA LEU A 69 3.44 1.52 6.64
C LEU A 69 2.40 2.58 6.25
N ALA A 70 1.10 2.28 6.42
CA ALA A 70 0.03 3.22 6.09
C ALA A 70 0.06 4.47 6.97
N ARG A 71 0.64 4.41 8.17
CA ARG A 71 0.80 5.58 9.04
C ARG A 71 1.70 6.66 8.43
N LEU A 72 2.53 6.32 7.44
CA LEU A 72 3.39 7.29 6.76
C LEU A 72 2.58 8.44 6.12
N ASN A 73 1.40 8.16 5.56
CA ASN A 73 0.49 9.18 5.00
C ASN A 73 -0.04 10.19 6.03
N LEU A 74 0.13 9.92 7.32
CA LEU A 74 -0.29 10.81 8.39
C LEU A 74 0.87 11.60 8.97
N ASP A 75 2.12 11.27 8.65
CA ASP A 75 3.31 11.83 9.30
C ASP A 75 3.67 13.22 8.74
N HIS A 76 3.53 14.26 9.56
CA HIS A 76 3.83 15.65 9.16
C HIS A 76 5.30 15.88 8.83
N ARG A 77 6.21 14.97 9.21
CA ARG A 77 7.64 15.03 8.84
C ARG A 77 7.88 14.61 7.40
N HIS A 78 6.92 13.91 6.78
CA HIS A 78 7.02 13.34 5.45
C HIS A 78 5.75 13.59 4.62
N PRO A 79 5.36 14.87 4.42
CA PRO A 79 4.09 15.23 3.78
C PRO A 79 3.98 14.76 2.32
N ASP A 80 5.11 14.45 1.67
CA ASP A 80 5.16 13.99 0.28
C ASP A 80 5.31 12.47 0.15
N ALA A 81 5.13 11.70 1.24
CA ALA A 81 5.36 10.25 1.26
C ALA A 81 4.10 9.46 1.66
N GLY A 82 4.06 8.19 1.26
CA GLY A 82 2.95 7.29 1.50
C GLY A 82 2.20 6.90 0.22
N PHE A 83 0.94 6.50 0.37
CA PHE A 83 0.11 5.97 -0.69
C PHE A 83 -0.90 6.96 -1.26
N ARG A 84 -1.01 6.96 -2.58
CA ARG A 84 -2.17 7.50 -3.31
C ARG A 84 -2.90 6.38 -4.02
N TYR A 85 -4.20 6.58 -4.22
CA TYR A 85 -5.09 5.57 -4.80
C TYR A 85 -5.90 6.17 -5.93
N GLY A 86 -6.24 5.36 -6.92
CA GLY A 86 -7.18 5.75 -7.98
C GLY A 86 -7.92 4.55 -8.55
N ARG A 87 -9.21 4.73 -8.85
CA ARG A 87 -10.02 3.67 -9.47
C ARG A 87 -9.74 3.60 -10.96
N GLU A 88 -9.62 2.39 -11.48
CA GLU A 88 -9.49 2.14 -12.91
C GLU A 88 -10.82 2.58 -13.60
N PRO A 89 -10.78 3.47 -14.60
CA PRO A 89 -11.99 4.03 -15.21
C PRO A 89 -12.82 2.99 -15.97
N ASP A 90 -12.16 2.02 -16.59
CA ASP A 90 -12.81 0.97 -17.40
C ASP A 90 -13.20 -0.27 -16.57
N ASP A 91 -12.79 -0.34 -15.30
CA ASP A 91 -13.01 -1.48 -14.42
C ASP A 91 -13.02 -1.04 -12.94
N SER A 92 -14.19 -0.68 -12.43
CA SER A 92 -14.34 -0.19 -11.06
C SER A 92 -14.00 -1.23 -9.98
N SER A 93 -13.85 -2.51 -10.35
CA SER A 93 -13.38 -3.57 -9.44
C SER A 93 -11.86 -3.51 -9.19
N VAL A 94 -11.15 -2.66 -9.92
CA VAL A 94 -9.70 -2.52 -9.83
C VAL A 94 -9.31 -1.17 -9.23
N LEU A 95 -8.52 -1.23 -8.15
CA LEU A 95 -7.86 -0.06 -7.58
C LEU A 95 -6.39 -0.05 -7.95
N ARG A 96 -5.86 1.12 -8.29
CA ARG A 96 -4.42 1.37 -8.42
C ARG A 96 -3.92 2.09 -7.17
N ALA A 97 -2.87 1.57 -6.57
CA ALA A 97 -2.16 2.15 -5.44
C ALA A 97 -0.72 2.48 -5.85
N GLU A 98 -0.31 3.73 -5.65
CA GLU A 98 1.05 4.18 -5.89
C GLU A 98 1.70 4.58 -4.56
N PHE A 99 2.89 4.06 -4.30
CA PHE A 99 3.69 4.34 -3.11
C PHE A 99 4.82 5.31 -3.42
N THR A 100 4.90 6.42 -2.68
CA THR A 100 6.04 7.34 -2.71
C THR A 100 6.84 7.18 -1.41
N PRO A 101 8.10 6.71 -1.46
CA PRO A 101 8.94 6.61 -0.28
C PRO A 101 9.43 7.99 0.18
N THR A 102 9.91 8.08 1.43
CA THR A 102 10.46 9.34 1.99
C THR A 102 11.77 9.79 1.33
N THR A 103 12.47 8.87 0.65
CA THR A 103 13.71 9.15 -0.07
C THR A 103 13.80 8.28 -1.32
N GLU A 104 14.54 8.74 -2.33
CA GLU A 104 14.72 8.01 -3.59
C GLU A 104 15.47 6.67 -3.44
N PHE A 105 16.17 6.47 -2.32
CA PHE A 105 17.01 5.30 -2.02
C PHE A 105 16.45 4.41 -0.92
N CYS A 106 15.16 4.51 -0.58
CA CYS A 106 14.55 3.71 0.48
C CYS A 106 14.78 2.20 0.22
N PRO A 107 15.61 1.51 1.03
CA PRO A 107 16.04 0.15 0.74
C PRO A 107 14.92 -0.89 0.89
N GLN A 108 13.80 -0.49 1.51
CA GLN A 108 12.69 -1.37 1.81
C GLN A 108 11.55 -1.26 0.79
N SER A 109 11.63 -0.37 -0.21
CA SER A 109 10.53 -0.09 -1.14
C SER A 109 10.01 -1.35 -1.84
N ASP A 110 10.89 -2.27 -2.25
CA ASP A 110 10.50 -3.56 -2.84
C ASP A 110 9.69 -4.39 -1.84
N THR A 111 10.27 -4.74 -0.70
CA THR A 111 9.62 -5.55 0.34
C THR A 111 8.29 -4.95 0.81
N LEU A 112 8.26 -3.64 1.06
CA LEU A 112 7.07 -2.93 1.54
C LEU A 112 5.93 -2.97 0.51
N THR A 113 6.22 -2.74 -0.77
CA THR A 113 5.18 -2.74 -1.81
C THR A 113 4.73 -4.14 -2.20
N VAL A 114 5.60 -5.14 -2.13
CA VAL A 114 5.20 -6.55 -2.25
C VAL A 114 4.31 -6.97 -1.07
N GLY A 115 4.69 -6.59 0.15
CA GLY A 115 3.88 -6.82 1.34
C GLY A 115 2.50 -6.16 1.24
N ALA A 116 2.45 -4.90 0.79
CA ALA A 116 1.20 -4.18 0.55
C ALA A 116 0.32 -4.88 -0.50
N PHE A 117 0.90 -5.28 -1.64
CA PHE A 117 0.18 -6.02 -2.69
C PHE A 117 -0.44 -7.32 -2.14
N ARG A 118 0.32 -8.09 -1.37
CA ARG A 118 -0.18 -9.32 -0.75
C ARG A 118 -1.25 -9.06 0.30
N ALA A 119 -1.09 -7.99 1.09
CA ALA A 119 -2.02 -7.67 2.16
C ALA A 119 -3.41 -7.31 1.63
N TRP A 120 -3.47 -6.41 0.65
CA TRP A 120 -4.74 -6.04 0.00
C TRP A 120 -5.37 -7.24 -0.71
N ASN A 121 -4.65 -7.86 -1.64
CA ASN A 121 -5.24 -8.90 -2.48
C ASN A 121 -5.52 -10.21 -1.72
N GLY A 122 -4.80 -10.46 -0.62
CA GLY A 122 -5.00 -11.66 0.21
C GLY A 122 -6.15 -11.54 1.21
N LEU A 123 -6.68 -10.34 1.40
CA LEU A 123 -7.83 -10.03 2.24
C LEU A 123 -8.89 -9.29 1.41
N SER A 124 -9.05 -9.71 0.15
CA SER A 124 -9.94 -9.06 -0.82
C SER A 124 -11.41 -9.12 -0.45
N ASP A 125 -11.81 -10.05 0.42
CA ASP A 125 -13.15 -10.13 1.01
C ASP A 125 -13.46 -8.96 1.97
N ARG A 126 -12.46 -8.15 2.33
CA ARG A 126 -12.58 -7.00 3.25
C ARG A 126 -12.77 -5.67 2.52
N HIS A 127 -12.69 -5.63 1.20
CA HIS A 127 -12.94 -4.46 0.38
C HIS A 127 -13.72 -4.78 -0.89
N GLU A 128 -14.14 -3.73 -1.60
CA GLU A 128 -14.92 -3.84 -2.84
C GLU A 128 -14.10 -4.18 -4.09
N TYR A 129 -12.78 -4.19 -4.00
CA TYR A 129 -11.90 -4.41 -5.15
C TYR A 129 -11.51 -5.88 -5.31
N ASP A 130 -11.67 -6.42 -6.51
CA ASP A 130 -11.19 -7.75 -6.90
C ASP A 130 -9.66 -7.75 -7.04
N LEU A 131 -9.06 -6.59 -7.32
CA LEU A 131 -7.63 -6.41 -7.45
C LEU A 131 -7.18 -5.01 -7.01
N VAL A 132 -6.15 -4.96 -6.16
CA VAL A 132 -5.36 -3.75 -5.92
C VAL A 132 -4.00 -3.89 -6.62
N ARG A 133 -3.79 -3.11 -7.67
CA ARG A 133 -2.48 -3.00 -8.35
C ARG A 133 -1.58 -2.06 -7.57
N VAL A 134 -0.31 -2.43 -7.39
CA VAL A 134 0.64 -1.64 -6.60
C VAL A 134 1.83 -1.25 -7.46
N ARG A 135 2.27 0.01 -7.39
CA ARG A 135 3.51 0.50 -7.98
C ARG A 135 4.25 1.43 -7.02
N VAL A 136 5.57 1.52 -7.18
CA VAL A 136 6.41 2.54 -6.56
C VAL A 136 6.51 3.73 -7.51
N SER A 137 6.40 4.93 -6.96
CA SER A 137 6.57 6.19 -7.67
C SER A 137 7.90 6.26 -8.41
N PRO A 138 7.96 6.88 -9.61
CA PRO A 138 9.22 7.10 -10.34
C PRO A 138 10.28 7.88 -9.55
N ALA A 139 9.91 8.56 -8.46
CA ALA A 139 10.84 9.22 -7.55
C ALA A 139 11.84 8.25 -6.88
N HIS A 140 11.59 6.94 -6.89
CA HIS A 140 12.53 5.95 -6.39
C HIS A 140 13.51 5.49 -7.49
N HIS A 141 14.81 5.45 -7.19
CA HIS A 141 15.87 5.14 -8.17
C HIS A 141 15.75 3.74 -8.82
N GLN A 142 15.16 2.77 -8.11
CA GLN A 142 14.89 1.42 -8.59
C GLN A 142 13.42 1.17 -8.97
N SER A 143 12.62 2.24 -9.10
CA SER A 143 11.18 2.14 -9.39
C SER A 143 10.86 1.22 -10.56
N THR A 144 11.58 1.31 -11.68
CA THR A 144 11.39 0.43 -12.85
C THR A 144 11.51 -1.06 -12.49
N SER A 145 12.62 -1.46 -11.86
CA SER A 145 12.87 -2.87 -11.51
C SER A 145 11.81 -3.42 -10.53
N ILE A 146 11.46 -2.61 -9.52
CA ILE A 146 10.44 -2.96 -8.53
C ILE A 146 9.06 -3.08 -9.21
N ASN A 147 8.72 -2.14 -10.09
CA ASN A 147 7.45 -2.12 -10.80
C ASN A 147 7.31 -3.28 -11.78
N ASP A 148 8.39 -3.70 -12.45
CA ASP A 148 8.40 -4.89 -13.29
C ASP A 148 8.12 -6.16 -12.46
N LYS A 149 8.68 -6.24 -11.25
CA LYS A 149 8.39 -7.34 -10.31
C LYS A 149 6.92 -7.33 -9.86
N LEU A 150 6.39 -6.17 -9.47
CA LEU A 150 4.98 -6.02 -9.09
C LEU A 150 4.04 -6.38 -10.24
N GLN A 151 4.38 -6.03 -11.48
CA GLN A 151 3.58 -6.42 -12.66
C GLN A 151 3.60 -7.94 -12.90
N ARG A 152 4.72 -8.62 -12.66
CA ARG A 152 4.80 -10.09 -12.75
C ARG A 152 3.94 -10.75 -11.66
N LEU A 153 4.00 -10.25 -10.43
CA LEU A 153 3.16 -10.71 -9.32
C LEU A 153 1.67 -10.52 -9.63
N GLU A 154 1.30 -9.33 -10.09
CA GLU A 154 -0.06 -9.00 -10.54
C GLU A 154 -0.56 -9.97 -11.63
N THR A 155 0.26 -10.18 -12.66
CA THR A 155 -0.07 -11.08 -13.78
C THR A 155 -0.30 -12.50 -13.30
N ARG A 156 0.59 -13.01 -12.43
CA ARG A 156 0.47 -14.35 -11.85
C ARG A 156 -0.79 -14.47 -11.00
N TYR A 157 -1.04 -13.50 -10.12
CA TYR A 157 -2.22 -13.49 -9.26
C TYR A 157 -3.52 -13.48 -10.09
N ARG A 158 -3.59 -12.68 -11.16
CA ARG A 158 -4.74 -12.68 -12.08
C ARG A 158 -4.95 -14.02 -12.79
N GLN A 159 -3.87 -14.74 -13.11
CA GLN A 159 -3.95 -16.02 -13.82
C GLN A 159 -4.31 -17.19 -12.90
N THR A 160 -3.91 -17.13 -11.62
CA THR A 160 -3.94 -18.29 -10.71
C THR A 160 -4.84 -18.09 -9.50
N GLY A 161 -5.09 -16.85 -9.09
CA GLY A 161 -5.72 -16.50 -7.82
C GLY A 161 -4.79 -16.67 -6.61
N GLU A 162 -3.53 -17.08 -6.81
CA GLU A 162 -2.61 -17.43 -5.72
C GLU A 162 -1.64 -16.29 -5.39
N LEU A 163 -1.49 -16.02 -4.09
CA LEU A 163 -0.46 -15.12 -3.55
C LEU A 163 0.63 -15.96 -2.89
N ARG A 164 1.79 -16.07 -3.55
CA ARG A 164 2.95 -16.74 -2.96
C ARG A 164 3.51 -15.94 -1.81
N THR A 165 3.86 -16.62 -0.71
CA THR A 165 4.68 -16.05 0.37
C THR A 165 6.16 -16.12 0.00
N ASP A 166 7.00 -15.33 0.67
CA ASP A 166 8.45 -15.28 0.39
C ASP A 166 9.14 -16.64 0.59
N ASP A 167 8.56 -17.55 1.36
CA ASP A 167 9.06 -18.91 1.57
C ASP A 167 9.01 -19.76 0.29
N GLU A 168 8.07 -19.50 -0.63
CA GLU A 168 7.92 -20.29 -1.86
C GLU A 168 8.87 -19.88 -2.98
N ASP A 169 9.31 -18.61 -3.03
CA ASP A 169 10.27 -18.16 -4.05
C ASP A 169 11.70 -18.67 -3.73
N ASN A 170 12.07 -18.84 -2.44
CA ASN A 170 13.33 -19.47 -2.03
C ASN A 170 13.36 -20.99 -2.22
N ALA A 171 12.21 -21.67 -2.16
CA ALA A 171 12.14 -23.13 -2.32
C ALA A 171 12.36 -23.60 -3.76
N SER A 172 12.36 -22.70 -4.75
CA SER A 172 12.49 -23.02 -6.18
C SER A 172 13.94 -23.08 -6.69
N ASP A 173 14.94 -22.74 -5.85
CA ASP A 173 16.37 -22.73 -6.22
C ASP A 173 17.20 -23.86 -5.56
N GLU A 174 16.60 -24.69 -4.68
CA GLU A 174 17.28 -25.80 -3.98
C GLU A 174 17.03 -27.19 -4.61
N SER A 175 16.92 -27.27 -5.94
CA SER A 175 16.97 -28.55 -6.66
C SER A 175 18.18 -28.63 -7.58
N VAL A 176 19.37 -28.68 -6.99
CA VAL A 176 20.56 -29.27 -7.63
C VAL A 176 20.88 -30.59 -6.93
N PRO A 177 20.60 -31.74 -7.56
CA PRO A 177 21.07 -33.03 -7.05
C PRO A 177 22.56 -33.17 -7.37
N PHE A 178 23.36 -33.54 -6.37
CA PHE A 178 24.63 -34.25 -6.56
C PHE A 178 24.45 -35.71 -6.14
#